data_AF-A0A1G8YUB0-F1
#
_entry.id   AF-A0A1G8YUB0-F1
#
_cell.length_a   1.000
_cell.length_b   1.000
_cell.length_c   1.000
_cell.angle_alpha   90.00
_cell.angle_beta   90.00
_cell.angle_gamma   90.00
#
_symmetry.space_group_name_H-M   'P 1'
#
loop_
_entity.id
_entity.type
_entity.pdbx_description
1 polymer ?
#
loop_
_entity_poly.entity_id
_entity_poly.type
_entity_poly.pdbx_seq_one_letter_code
_entity_poly.pdbx_strand_id
1 'polypeptide(L)'
;MRGSLKAYRQVSVDSQKAEASPHKVVQLLLGGSIDKLIQSKLAIETNQVAKKGELMGRSMEIITHLKASLDREQGGEIAANLASLYEYVLRRIAEANAGNDSGIVDEVVDLLKTVKEGWDAIPAEHHHIKQPA
;
A
#
# COMPACT_ATOMS: atom_id res chain seq x y z
N MET A 1 -19.70 5.11 0.86
CA MET A 1 -18.27 5.18 0.54
C MET A 1 -18.05 5.44 -0.96
N ARG A 2 -18.17 6.69 -1.44
CA ARG A 2 -17.95 7.02 -2.88
C ARG A 2 -16.56 7.59 -3.20
N GLY A 3 -15.74 7.87 -2.19
CA GLY A 3 -14.48 8.61 -2.35
C GLY A 3 -13.20 7.77 -2.42
N SER A 4 -13.23 6.48 -2.07
CA SER A 4 -12.02 5.64 -1.99
C SER A 4 -11.36 5.43 -3.35
N LEU A 5 -12.12 5.13 -4.39
CA LEU A 5 -11.60 4.90 -5.75
C LEU A 5 -10.91 6.09 -6.39
N LYS A 6 -11.37 7.30 -6.08
CA LYS A 6 -10.76 8.52 -6.62
C LYS A 6 -9.35 8.71 -6.08
N ALA A 7 -9.00 8.08 -4.96
CA ALA A 7 -7.69 8.26 -4.35
C ALA A 7 -6.54 7.72 -5.20
N TYR A 8 -6.68 6.67 -6.04
CA TYR A 8 -5.54 6.01 -6.73
C TYR A 8 -5.55 6.13 -8.27
N ARG A 9 -6.02 7.26 -8.82
CA ARG A 9 -6.19 7.42 -10.27
C ARG A 9 -4.89 7.26 -11.07
N GLN A 10 -3.73 7.68 -10.57
CA GLN A 10 -2.50 7.64 -11.37
C GLN A 10 -2.06 6.19 -11.68
N VAL A 11 -2.26 5.23 -10.74
CA VAL A 11 -1.96 3.79 -10.97
C VAL A 11 -2.71 3.28 -12.20
N SER A 12 -3.94 3.78 -12.38
CA SER A 12 -4.83 3.33 -13.46
C SER A 12 -4.32 3.66 -14.86
N VAL A 13 -3.57 4.76 -15.01
CA VAL A 13 -3.07 5.23 -16.31
C VAL A 13 -1.91 4.34 -16.76
N ASP A 14 -1.00 4.01 -15.86
CA ASP A 14 0.13 3.12 -16.15
C ASP A 14 -0.31 1.66 -16.33
N SER A 15 -1.39 1.25 -15.66
CA SER A 15 -1.92 -0.12 -15.73
C SER A 15 -2.73 -0.44 -16.97
N GLN A 16 -3.04 0.52 -17.87
CA GLN A 16 -3.84 0.24 -19.08
C GLN A 16 -3.20 -0.79 -20.03
N LYS A 17 -1.92 -1.14 -19.82
CA LYS A 17 -1.21 -2.21 -20.54
C LYS A 17 -1.33 -3.59 -19.88
N ALA A 18 -1.83 -3.67 -18.65
CA ALA A 18 -2.03 -4.90 -17.91
C ALA A 18 -3.49 -5.38 -18.03
N GLU A 19 -3.71 -6.69 -18.17
CA GLU A 19 -5.05 -7.29 -18.21
C GLU A 19 -5.87 -7.07 -16.92
N ALA A 20 -5.22 -6.65 -15.84
CA ALA A 20 -5.84 -6.41 -14.55
C ALA A 20 -6.44 -4.99 -14.44
N SER A 21 -7.65 -4.89 -13.89
CA SER A 21 -8.27 -3.59 -13.62
C SER A 21 -7.41 -2.74 -12.66
N PRO A 22 -7.46 -1.40 -12.73
CA PRO A 22 -6.73 -0.52 -11.82
C PRO A 22 -7.01 -0.81 -10.33
N HIS A 23 -8.26 -1.17 -10.02
CA HIS A 23 -8.64 -1.60 -8.67
C HIS A 23 -7.85 -2.84 -8.24
N LYS A 24 -7.74 -3.84 -9.13
CA LYS A 24 -6.99 -5.06 -8.87
C LYS A 24 -5.50 -4.81 -8.69
N VAL A 25 -4.91 -3.88 -9.46
CA VAL A 25 -3.49 -3.52 -9.32
C VAL A 25 -3.21 -2.96 -7.93
N VAL A 26 -3.99 -1.98 -7.47
CA VAL A 26 -3.85 -1.42 -6.11
C VAL A 26 -4.07 -2.50 -5.04
N GLN A 27 -5.07 -3.36 -5.22
CA GLN A 27 -5.34 -4.49 -4.32
C GLN A 27 -4.12 -5.42 -4.19
N LEU A 28 -3.47 -5.77 -5.31
CA LEU A 28 -2.29 -6.63 -5.33
C LEU A 28 -1.07 -5.95 -4.72
N LEU A 29 -0.90 -4.64 -4.93
CA LEU A 29 0.19 -3.87 -4.32
C LEU A 29 0.02 -3.81 -2.79
N LEU A 30 -1.18 -3.53 -2.29
CA LEU A 30 -1.48 -3.55 -0.85
C LEU A 30 -1.23 -4.92 -0.22
N GLY A 31 -1.71 -6.00 -0.85
CA GLY A 31 -1.44 -7.35 -0.37
C GLY A 31 0.06 -7.68 -0.40
N GLY A 32 0.72 -7.34 -1.50
CA GLY A 32 2.14 -7.61 -1.70
C GLY A 32 3.08 -6.83 -0.77
N SER A 33 2.69 -5.67 -0.24
CA SER A 33 3.45 -4.97 0.80
C SER A 33 3.25 -5.63 2.18
N ILE A 34 2.01 -5.96 2.54
CA ILE A 34 1.67 -6.68 3.78
C ILE A 34 2.44 -8.01 3.86
N ASP A 35 2.41 -8.83 2.79
CA ASP A 35 3.09 -10.13 2.77
C ASP A 35 4.60 -10.01 3.00
N LYS A 36 5.23 -8.96 2.47
CA LYS A 36 6.67 -8.71 2.66
C LYS A 36 6.99 -8.30 4.09
N LEU A 37 6.13 -7.51 4.72
CA LEU A 37 6.29 -7.14 6.13
C LEU A 37 6.11 -8.35 7.05
N ILE A 38 5.13 -9.21 6.79
CA ILE A 38 4.98 -10.46 7.54
C ILE A 38 6.22 -11.35 7.38
N GLN A 39 6.76 -11.48 6.17
CA GLN A 39 8.00 -12.22 5.94
C GLN A 39 9.21 -11.56 6.60
N SER A 40 9.27 -10.22 6.64
CA SER A 40 10.39 -9.51 7.28
C SER A 40 10.38 -9.67 8.79
N LYS A 41 9.20 -9.79 9.40
CA LYS A 41 9.04 -10.17 10.81
C LYS A 41 9.65 -11.55 11.10
N LEU A 42 9.34 -12.55 10.29
CA LEU A 42 9.96 -13.88 10.43
C LEU A 42 11.50 -13.79 10.25
N ALA A 43 11.97 -12.95 9.34
CA ALA A 43 13.40 -12.71 9.14
C ALA A 43 14.06 -12.04 10.37
N ILE A 44 13.36 -11.17 11.10
CA ILE A 44 13.80 -10.64 12.39
C ILE A 44 13.93 -11.78 13.42
N GLU A 45 12.88 -12.56 13.60
CA GLU A 45 12.81 -13.64 14.59
C GLU A 45 13.88 -14.74 14.36
N THR A 46 14.27 -14.94 13.10
CA THR A 46 15.29 -15.91 12.69
C THR A 46 16.67 -15.29 12.46
N ASN A 47 16.89 -14.02 12.85
CA ASN A 47 18.15 -13.28 12.71
C ASN A 47 18.69 -13.18 11.27
N GLN A 48 17.84 -13.22 10.26
CA GLN A 48 18.18 -13.07 8.85
C GLN A 48 18.20 -11.60 8.41
N VAL A 49 19.21 -10.85 8.88
CA VAL A 49 19.30 -9.38 8.72
C VAL A 49 19.23 -8.90 7.27
N ALA A 50 19.97 -9.55 6.36
CA ALA A 50 19.96 -9.19 4.94
C ALA A 50 18.59 -9.41 4.30
N LYS A 51 17.94 -10.54 4.63
CA LYS A 51 16.61 -10.87 4.11
C LYS A 51 15.54 -9.91 4.63
N LYS A 52 15.59 -9.57 5.91
CA LYS A 52 14.75 -8.54 6.53
C LYS A 52 14.87 -7.22 5.75
N GLY A 53 16.09 -6.73 5.53
CA GLY A 53 16.34 -5.48 4.81
C GLY A 53 15.78 -5.49 3.38
N GLU A 54 15.99 -6.57 2.63
CA GLU A 54 15.43 -6.76 1.28
C GLU A 54 13.90 -6.67 1.29
N LEU A 55 13.24 -7.41 2.19
CA LEU A 55 11.79 -7.47 2.27
C LEU A 55 11.18 -6.13 2.69
N MET A 56 11.75 -5.47 3.70
CA MET A 56 11.31 -4.15 4.16
C MET A 56 11.51 -3.09 3.07
N GLY A 57 12.66 -3.08 2.39
CA GLY A 57 12.92 -2.17 1.27
C GLY A 57 11.89 -2.31 0.15
N ARG A 58 11.59 -3.55 -0.28
CA ARG A 58 10.55 -3.81 -1.28
C ARG A 58 9.16 -3.38 -0.83
N SER A 59 8.82 -3.52 0.45
CA SER A 59 7.56 -3.00 0.98
C SER A 59 7.51 -1.46 0.91
N MET A 60 8.59 -0.79 1.29
CA MET A 60 8.71 0.67 1.21
C MET A 60 8.60 1.19 -0.23
N GLU A 61 9.18 0.50 -1.20
CA GLU A 61 9.06 0.83 -2.63
C GLU A 61 7.59 0.80 -3.10
N ILE A 62 6.86 -0.28 -2.75
CA ILE A 62 5.44 -0.43 -3.08
C ILE A 62 4.61 0.70 -2.45
N ILE A 63 4.83 1.00 -1.17
CA ILE A 63 4.07 2.02 -0.44
C ILE A 63 4.39 3.42 -0.99
N THR A 64 5.65 3.66 -1.35
CA THR A 64 6.07 4.91 -2.01
C THR A 64 5.37 5.07 -3.37
N HIS A 65 5.27 3.99 -4.15
CA HIS A 65 4.55 4.01 -5.42
C HIS A 65 3.05 4.28 -5.21
N LEU A 66 2.39 3.54 -4.30
CA LEU A 66 0.98 3.76 -3.95
C LEU A 66 0.70 5.21 -3.53
N LYS A 67 1.58 5.79 -2.71
CA LYS A 67 1.50 7.20 -2.29
C LYS A 67 1.66 8.15 -3.47
N ALA A 68 2.66 7.93 -4.33
CA ALA A 68 2.91 8.76 -5.51
C ALA A 68 1.75 8.71 -6.49
N SER A 69 0.99 7.62 -6.50
CA SER A 69 -0.16 7.45 -7.37
C SER A 69 -1.47 8.02 -6.84
N LEU A 70 -1.43 8.72 -5.70
CA LEU A 70 -2.61 9.35 -5.13
C LEU A 70 -3.08 10.54 -5.97
N ASP A 71 -4.37 10.58 -6.34
CA ASP A 71 -4.98 11.72 -7.05
C ASP A 71 -5.27 12.85 -6.05
N ARG A 72 -4.39 13.85 -6.03
CA ARG A 72 -4.53 15.01 -5.14
C ARG A 72 -5.61 15.98 -5.58
N GLU A 73 -6.01 15.97 -6.85
CA GLU A 73 -7.01 16.90 -7.39
C GLU A 73 -8.43 16.40 -7.10
N GLN A 74 -8.69 15.11 -7.30
CA GLN A 74 -10.03 14.54 -7.15
C GLN A 74 -10.22 13.64 -5.93
N GLY A 75 -9.13 13.17 -5.32
CA GLY A 75 -9.18 12.33 -4.13
C GLY A 75 -9.45 13.11 -2.84
N GLY A 76 -9.32 14.44 -2.87
CA GLY A 76 -9.65 15.35 -1.77
C GLY A 76 -9.03 14.93 -0.44
N GLU A 77 -9.82 15.00 0.63
CA GLU A 77 -9.39 14.65 2.00
C GLU A 77 -8.91 13.20 2.12
N ILE A 78 -9.50 12.26 1.37
CA ILE A 78 -9.13 10.84 1.44
C ILE A 78 -7.70 10.64 0.92
N ALA A 79 -7.36 11.26 -0.21
CA ALA A 79 -6.00 11.19 -0.75
C ALA A 79 -4.98 11.86 0.19
N ALA A 80 -5.34 12.98 0.82
CA ALA A 80 -4.48 13.64 1.80
C ALA A 80 -4.23 12.74 3.03
N ASN A 81 -5.28 12.16 3.60
CA ASN A 81 -5.17 11.28 4.77
C ASN A 81 -4.38 10.01 4.46
N LEU A 82 -4.58 9.41 3.28
CA LEU A 82 -3.78 8.26 2.82
C LEU A 82 -2.32 8.64 2.61
N ALA A 83 -2.02 9.83 2.07
CA ALA A 83 -0.64 10.28 1.90
C ALA A 83 0.07 10.42 3.26
N SER A 84 -0.59 11.02 4.26
CA SER A 84 -0.06 11.14 5.62
C SER A 84 0.10 9.78 6.30
N LEU A 85 -0.86 8.87 6.13
CA LEU A 85 -0.75 7.50 6.64
C LEU A 85 0.44 6.75 6.02
N TYR A 86 0.65 6.88 4.70
CA TYR A 86 1.79 6.24 4.05
C TYR A 86 3.13 6.85 4.43
N GLU A 87 3.21 8.16 4.68
CA GLU A 87 4.40 8.78 5.27
C GLU A 87 4.72 8.22 6.66
N TYR A 88 3.70 8.10 7.51
CA TYR A 88 3.83 7.48 8.82
C TYR A 88 4.34 6.04 8.71
N VAL A 89 3.69 5.22 7.88
CA VAL A 89 4.06 3.83 7.65
C VAL A 89 5.50 3.69 7.16
N LEU A 90 5.94 4.51 6.19
CA LEU A 90 7.31 4.47 5.67
C LEU A 90 8.34 4.76 6.78
N ARG A 91 8.08 5.77 7.62
CA ARG A 91 8.93 6.09 8.77
C ARG A 91 8.98 4.92 9.77
N ARG A 92 7.84 4.32 10.10
CA ARG A 92 7.77 3.17 11.02
C ARG A 92 8.51 1.95 10.49
N ILE A 93 8.43 1.65 9.20
CA ILE A 93 9.21 0.54 8.59
C ILE A 93 10.72 0.81 8.74
N ALA A 94 11.17 2.04 8.54
CA ALA A 94 12.58 2.40 8.71
C ALA A 94 13.04 2.24 10.18
N GLU A 95 12.22 2.65 11.14
CA GLU A 95 12.46 2.46 12.58
C GLU A 95 12.51 0.97 12.95
N ALA A 96 11.55 0.17 12.47
CA ALA A 96 11.52 -1.29 12.65
C ALA A 96 12.78 -1.95 12.09
N ASN A 97 13.21 -1.53 10.90
CA ASN A 97 14.41 -2.05 10.25
C ASN A 97 15.67 -1.74 11.07
N ALA A 98 15.81 -0.51 11.56
CA ALA A 98 16.96 -0.09 12.36
C ALA A 98 17.00 -0.79 13.73
N GLY A 99 15.84 -0.95 14.38
CA GLY A 99 15.71 -1.53 15.71
C GLY A 99 15.51 -3.05 15.77
N ASN A 100 15.28 -3.71 14.63
CA ASN A 100 14.77 -5.09 14.57
C ASN A 100 13.50 -5.28 15.41
N ASP A 101 12.62 -4.28 15.44
CA ASP A 101 11.43 -4.28 16.28
C ASP A 101 10.23 -4.86 15.51
N SER A 102 9.88 -6.11 15.83
CA SER A 102 8.74 -6.81 15.23
C SER A 102 7.38 -6.25 15.66
N GLY A 103 7.30 -5.57 16.81
CA GLY A 103 6.07 -4.91 17.25
C GLY A 103 5.69 -3.73 16.36
N ILE A 104 6.69 -2.99 15.86
CA ILE A 104 6.47 -1.94 14.85
C ILE A 104 5.97 -2.55 13.53
N VAL A 105 6.48 -3.74 13.17
CA VAL A 105 6.02 -4.43 11.95
C VAL A 105 4.54 -4.81 12.07
N ASP A 106 4.11 -5.33 13.23
CA ASP A 106 2.71 -5.67 13.49
C ASP A 106 1.79 -4.46 13.36
N GLU A 107 2.14 -3.33 13.97
CA GLU A 107 1.39 -2.08 13.85
C GLU A 107 1.22 -1.66 12.39
N VAL A 108 2.31 -1.65 11.62
CA VAL A 108 2.26 -1.26 10.21
C VAL A 108 1.40 -2.21 9.38
N VAL A 109 1.51 -3.52 9.63
CA VAL A 109 0.70 -4.54 8.97
C VAL A 109 -0.79 -4.29 9.24
N ASP A 110 -1.18 -3.99 10.47
CA ASP A 110 -2.59 -3.77 10.82
C ASP A 110 -3.14 -2.48 10.20
N LEU A 111 -2.35 -1.41 10.13
CA LEU A 111 -2.70 -0.19 9.40
C LEU A 111 -2.93 -0.46 7.91
N LEU A 112 -2.02 -1.20 7.26
CA LEU A 112 -2.14 -1.52 5.84
C LEU A 112 -3.30 -2.49 5.56
N LYS A 113 -3.58 -3.44 6.46
CA LYS A 113 -4.76 -4.31 6.39
C LYS A 113 -6.04 -3.51 6.44
N THR A 114 -6.14 -2.52 7.35
CA THR A 114 -7.32 -1.65 7.44
C THR A 114 -7.58 -0.91 6.13
N VAL A 115 -6.52 -0.37 5.50
CA VAL A 115 -6.62 0.28 4.18
C VAL A 115 -7.06 -0.72 3.12
N LYS A 116 -6.46 -1.92 3.13
CA LYS A 116 -6.78 -2.99 2.18
C LYS A 116 -8.23 -3.46 2.30
N GLU A 117 -8.74 -3.64 3.52
CA GLU A 117 -10.14 -4.02 3.77
C GLU A 117 -11.10 -2.97 3.20
N GLY A 118 -10.82 -1.69 3.45
CA GLY A 118 -11.59 -0.59 2.86
C GLY A 118 -11.53 -0.56 1.33
N TRP A 119 -10.41 -0.96 0.74
CA TRP A 119 -10.25 -1.07 -0.72
C TRP A 119 -10.97 -2.29 -1.31
N ASP A 120 -10.89 -3.44 -0.63
CA ASP A 120 -11.53 -4.69 -1.05
C ASP A 120 -13.05 -4.60 -1.00
N ALA A 121 -13.59 -3.79 -0.07
CA ALA A 121 -15.02 -3.53 0.07
C ALA A 121 -15.63 -2.69 -1.07
N ILE A 122 -14.83 -2.18 -2.01
CA ILE A 122 -15.33 -1.43 -3.16
C ILE A 122 -16.12 -2.37 -4.09
N PRO A 123 -17.39 -2.06 -4.41
CA PRO A 123 -18.22 -2.87 -5.32
C PRO A 123 -17.60 -3.07 -6.71
N ALA A 124 -17.80 -4.26 -7.30
CA ALA A 124 -17.26 -4.65 -8.60
C ALA A 124 -17.67 -3.71 -9.75
N GLU A 125 -18.87 -3.13 -9.68
CA GLU A 125 -19.38 -2.12 -10.63
C GLU A 125 -18.48 -0.88 -10.73
N HIS A 126 -17.64 -0.64 -9.73
CA HIS A 126 -16.72 0.48 -9.69
C HIS A 126 -15.24 0.10 -9.92
N HIS A 127 -14.94 -1.17 -10.19
CA HIS A 127 -13.56 -1.62 -10.45
C HIS A 127 -13.03 -1.12 -11.79
N HIS A 128 -13.93 -0.86 -12.75
CA HIS A 128 -13.62 -0.32 -14.07
C HIS A 128 -14.08 1.14 -14.13
N ILE A 129 -13.20 2.05 -13.74
CA ILE A 129 -13.48 3.48 -13.95
C ILE A 129 -13.39 3.73 -15.47
N LYS A 130 -14.54 3.74 -16.16
CA LYS A 130 -14.62 4.34 -17.50
C LYS A 130 -14.22 5.81 -17.35
N GLN A 131 -13.17 6.22 -18.06
CA GLN A 131 -12.87 7.64 -18.24
C GLN A 131 -14.11 8.30 -18.86
N PRO A 132 -14.66 9.38 -18.28
CA PRO A 132 -15.43 10.30 -19.11
C PRO A 132 -14.47 10.85 -20.17
N ALA A 133 -14.92 10.82 -21.42
CA ALA A 133 -14.22 11.38 -22.57
C ALA A 133 -13.96 12.88 -22.41
#